data_AF-A0A453KNY5-F1
#
_entry.id   AF-A0A453KNY5-F1
#
_cell.length_a   1.000
_cell.length_b   1.000
_cell.length_c   1.000
_cell.angle_alpha   90.00
_cell.angle_beta   90.00
_cell.angle_gamma   90.00
#
_symmetry.space_group_name_H-M   'P 1'
#
loop_
_entity.id
_entity.type
_entity.pdbx_description
1 polymer ?
#
loop_
_entity_poly.entity_id
_entity_poly.type
_entity_poly.pdbx_seq_one_letter_code
_entity_poly.pdbx_strand_id
1 'polypeptide(L)' 'APLNVKFFLWLASQNRCWTADRLARRGLPHPAACQFCDQDDETLHHILAGCVFARITWHEVL' A
#
# COMPACT_ATOMS: atom_id res chain seq x y z
N ALA A 1 7.32 -11.31 -15.55
CA ALA A 1 7.67 -10.61 -14.29
C ALA A 1 8.72 -11.41 -13.53
N PRO A 2 9.77 -10.75 -13.02
CA PRO A 2 10.79 -11.40 -12.21
C PRO A 2 10.19 -11.96 -10.90
N LEU A 3 10.89 -12.92 -10.28
CA LEU A 3 10.33 -13.78 -9.22
C LEU A 3 9.86 -12.98 -7.98
N ASN A 4 10.62 -11.95 -7.64
CA ASN A 4 10.32 -10.97 -6.59
C ASN A 4 8.99 -10.25 -6.82
N VAL A 5 8.70 -9.83 -8.05
CA VAL A 5 7.44 -9.14 -8.40
C VAL A 5 6.26 -10.10 -8.28
N LYS A 6 6.41 -11.35 -8.71
CA LYS A 6 5.36 -12.38 -8.56
C LYS A 6 5.05 -12.67 -7.09
N PHE A 7 6.08 -12.79 -6.25
CA PHE A 7 5.91 -13.03 -4.82
C PHE A 7 5.24 -11.85 -4.12
N PHE A 8 5.65 -10.62 -4.46
CA PHE A 8 4.99 -9.42 -3.97
C PHE A 8 3.50 -9.39 -4.36
N LEU A 9 3.19 -9.61 -5.64
CA LEU A 9 1.80 -9.64 -6.13
C LEU A 9 0.98 -10.74 -5.46
N TRP A 10 1.58 -11.89 -5.18
CA TRP A 10 0.94 -12.98 -4.44
C TRP A 10 0.65 -12.62 -2.98
N LEU A 11 1.58 -11.95 -2.29
CA LEU A 11 1.32 -11.43 -0.95
C LEU A 11 0.26 -10.32 -0.96
N ALA A 12 0.31 -9.44 -1.95
CA ALA A 12 -0.62 -8.35 -2.15
C ALA A 12 -2.06 -8.87 -2.35
N SER A 13 -2.24 -9.90 -3.20
CA SER A 13 -3.57 -10.48 -3.45
C SER A 13 -4.17 -11.15 -2.22
N GLN A 14 -3.33 -11.65 -1.31
CA GLN A 14 -3.77 -12.20 -0.02
C GLN A 14 -3.94 -11.13 1.07
N ASN A 15 -3.77 -9.85 0.75
CA ASN A 15 -3.74 -8.74 1.71
C ASN A 15 -2.73 -9.01 2.85
N ARG A 16 -1.58 -9.61 2.48
CA ARG A 16 -0.51 -10.04 3.38
C ARG A 16 0.72 -9.15 3.37
N CYS A 17 0.68 -8.04 2.66
CA CYS A 17 1.72 -7.01 2.78
C CYS A 17 1.58 -6.24 4.10
N TRP A 18 2.64 -5.54 4.48
CA TRP A 18 2.63 -4.65 5.64
C TRP A 18 2.09 -3.29 5.22
N THR A 19 0.94 -2.89 5.79
CA THR A 19 0.30 -1.58 5.62
C THR A 19 -0.32 -1.15 6.95
N ALA A 20 -0.60 0.15 7.14
CA ALA A 20 -1.19 0.64 8.40
C ALA A 20 -2.54 -0.04 8.73
N ASP A 21 -3.41 -0.29 7.75
CA ASP A 21 -4.67 -1.07 7.96
C ASP A 21 -4.42 -2.40 8.68
N ARG A 22 -3.34 -3.10 8.33
CA ARG A 22 -3.04 -4.40 8.91
C ARG A 22 -2.46 -4.31 10.31
N LEU A 23 -1.73 -3.23 10.60
CA LEU A 23 -1.30 -2.90 11.96
C LEU A 23 -2.52 -2.57 12.82
N ALA A 24 -3.46 -1.78 12.29
CA ALA A 24 -4.72 -1.43 12.94
C ALA A 24 -5.55 -2.67 13.31
N ARG A 25 -5.73 -3.60 12.36
CA ARG A 25 -6.42 -4.88 12.61
C ARG A 25 -5.77 -5.77 13.67
N ARG A 26 -4.49 -5.55 13.97
CA ARG A 26 -3.73 -6.28 15.01
C ARG A 26 -3.60 -5.50 16.32
N GLY A 27 -4.19 -4.31 16.42
CA GLY A 27 -4.04 -3.42 17.58
C GLY A 27 -2.61 -2.93 17.79
N LEU A 28 -1.78 -2.95 16.76
CA LEU A 28 -0.42 -2.41 16.81
C LEU A 28 -0.44 -0.90 16.54
N PRO A 29 0.54 -0.14 17.08
CA PRO A 29 0.65 1.28 16.76
C PRO A 29 0.70 1.51 15.25
N HIS A 30 -0.18 2.37 14.76
CA HIS A 30 -0.27 2.69 13.34
C HIS A 30 -0.65 4.17 13.15
N PRO A 31 -0.21 4.80 12.05
CA PRO A 31 -0.70 6.11 11.66
C PRO A 31 -2.19 6.02 11.28
N ALA A 32 -2.95 7.07 11.60
CA ALA A 32 -4.39 7.14 11.33
C ALA A 32 -4.72 7.43 9.86
N ALA A 33 -3.75 7.94 9.11
CA ALA A 33 -3.85 8.23 7.68
C ALA A 33 -2.58 7.74 6.96
N CYS A 34 -2.68 7.60 5.65
CA CYS A 34 -1.57 7.22 4.79
C CYS A 34 -0.44 8.25 4.85
N GLN A 35 0.78 7.79 5.11
CA GLN A 35 1.92 8.70 5.32
C GLN A 35 2.35 9.45 4.05
N PHE A 36 1.87 9.03 2.88
CA PHE A 36 2.21 9.64 1.60
C PHE A 36 1.28 10.80 1.21
N CYS A 37 -0.03 10.67 1.49
CA CYS A 37 -1.03 11.66 1.09
C CYS A 37 -1.72 12.36 2.26
N ASP A 38 -1.67 11.77 3.46
CA ASP A 38 -2.32 12.24 4.69
C ASP A 38 -3.84 12.48 4.57
N GLN A 39 -4.51 11.80 3.62
CA GLN A 39 -5.93 12.03 3.30
C GLN A 39 -6.85 10.84 3.61
N ASP A 40 -6.37 9.62 3.39
CA ASP A 40 -7.15 8.38 3.49
C ASP A 40 -6.38 7.31 4.25
N ASP A 41 -7.05 6.23 4.66
CA ASP A 41 -6.44 5.09 5.33
C ASP A 41 -5.42 4.36 4.43
N GLU A 42 -4.33 3.90 5.05
CA GLU A 42 -3.26 3.22 4.34
C GLU A 42 -3.58 1.74 4.08
N THR A 43 -4.30 1.52 2.97
CA THR A 43 -4.53 0.19 2.42
C THR A 43 -3.55 -0.14 1.29
N LEU A 44 -3.37 -1.42 1.00
CA LEU A 44 -2.53 -1.85 -0.13
C LEU A 44 -3.03 -1.29 -1.47
N HIS A 45 -4.36 -1.26 -1.67
CA HIS A 45 -4.95 -0.66 -2.86
C HIS A 45 -4.70 0.85 -2.92
N HIS A 46 -4.81 1.54 -1.78
CA HIS A 46 -4.49 2.97 -1.69
C HIS A 46 -3.02 3.21 -2.05
N ILE A 47 -2.04 2.58 -1.39
CA ILE A 47 -0.61 2.79 -1.69
C ILE A 47 -0.27 2.45 -3.15
N LEU A 48 -0.87 1.42 -3.74
CA LEU A 48 -0.51 1.00 -5.09
C LEU A 48 -1.17 1.82 -6.19
N ALA A 49 -2.39 2.32 -6.00
CA ALA A 49 -3.16 2.95 -7.09
C ALA A 49 -4.06 4.10 -6.64
N GLY A 50 -4.61 4.06 -5.43
CA GLY A 50 -5.55 5.09 -4.93
C GLY A 50 -4.87 6.37 -4.47
N CYS A 51 -3.64 6.28 -3.97
CA CYS A 51 -2.90 7.38 -3.39
C CYS A 51 -2.48 8.38 -4.48
N VAL A 52 -2.66 9.67 -4.20
CA VAL A 52 -2.23 10.74 -5.11
C VAL A 52 -0.74 10.63 -5.41
N PHE A 53 0.08 10.35 -4.39
CA PHE A 53 1.50 10.12 -4.55
C PHE A 53 1.81 8.95 -5.50
N ALA A 54 1.10 7.82 -5.34
CA ALA A 54 1.28 6.66 -6.21
C ALA A 54 0.89 6.95 -7.64
N ARG A 55 -0.23 7.66 -7.86
CA ARG A 55 -0.70 8.06 -9.19
C ARG A 55 0.32 8.95 -9.91
N ILE A 56 0.87 9.94 -9.21
CA ILE A 56 1.92 10.81 -9.75
C ILE A 56 3.15 9.96 -10.08
N THR A 57 3.59 9.10 -9.16
CA THR A 57 4.75 8.22 -9.37
C THR A 57 4.58 7.34 -10.61
N TRP A 58 3.41 6.72 -10.79
CA TRP A 58 3.15 5.89 -11.98
C TRP A 58 3.15 6.71 -13.26
N HIS A 59 2.58 7.92 -13.24
CA HIS A 59 2.58 8.82 -14.39
C HIS A 59 3.98 9.26 -14.80
N GLU A 60 4.88 9.48 -13.84
CA GLU A 60 6.26 9.89 -14.14
C GLU A 60 7.16 8.72 -14.58
N VAL A 61 6.86 7.50 -14.15
CA VAL A 61 7.68 6.30 -14.43
C VAL A 61 7.22 5.58 -15.71
N LEU A 62 5.94 5.65 -16.07
CA LEU A 62 5.35 5.00 -17.25
C LEU A 62 5.11 6.00 -18.39
#